data_AF-A0AAJ2KTL1-F1
#
_entry.id   AF-A0AAJ2KTL1-F1
#
_cell.length_a   1.000
_cell.length_b   1.000
_cell.length_c   1.000
_cell.angle_alpha   90.00
_cell.angle_beta   90.00
_cell.angle_gamma   90.00
#
_symmetry.space_group_name_H-M   'P 1'
#
loop_
_entity.id
_entity.type
_entity.pdbx_description
1 polymer ?
#
loop_
_entity_poly.entity_id
_entity_poly.type
_entity_poly.pdbx_seq_one_letter_code
_entity_poly.pdbx_strand_id
1 'polypeptide(L)'
;MDHIYELGKRVERLLYTSVIVIVVSLLIFSLSNSIVISSATEKYKIYQELRDAIFKEKDNIARAKEILSKYNKYKSDEDERKNAYEKTKAMFNNKEEEEKQNKIRGKLGLPVSTPLVDKKYTPLHYYTYDSDLNEINTITGKTSINKYVSLDAANGADIAMLRSLIGNVAIKNFDVYKELNSIIDTKDSTSKIIEILDKNIEVFRGDKLKIFDVETPLNVPFSIGDMKSSISLYNIEQWSMVVMPVFLAIWFGSILITRRFETHLILEKRGVMNSYPHVLNIFSILDEKHQSQKVQKLIGASLLGDEKSIKEIKSYGYIAFSLRILILIGMFILMGMPAYYGFYIVILNDSGGDNILRFTWVTLGAVINMIQLVGVVDIESRIMSKTFILNGGENEII
;
A
#
# COMPACT_ATOMS: atom_id res chain seq x y z
N MET A 1 -7.17 -29.96 -41.84
CA MET A 1 -7.99 -30.56 -40.77
C MET A 1 -7.27 -30.50 -39.41
N ASP A 2 -5.95 -30.37 -39.39
CA ASP A 2 -5.11 -30.40 -38.17
C ASP A 2 -5.35 -29.24 -37.18
N HIS A 3 -5.86 -28.09 -37.64
CA HIS A 3 -6.03 -26.92 -36.78
C HIS A 3 -7.09 -27.05 -35.68
N ILE A 4 -8.20 -27.79 -35.88
CA ILE A 4 -9.25 -27.92 -34.84
C ILE A 4 -8.74 -28.80 -33.69
N TYR A 5 -8.10 -29.90 -34.03
CA TYR A 5 -7.51 -30.83 -33.08
C TYR A 5 -6.40 -30.15 -32.24
N GLU A 6 -5.55 -29.34 -32.88
CA GLU A 6 -4.56 -28.53 -32.18
C GLU A 6 -5.16 -27.49 -31.23
N LEU A 7 -6.25 -26.84 -31.63
CA LEU A 7 -6.95 -25.86 -30.79
C LEU A 7 -7.52 -26.50 -29.53
N GLY A 8 -8.20 -27.64 -29.65
CA GLY A 8 -8.71 -28.36 -28.47
C GLY A 8 -7.59 -28.83 -27.53
N LYS A 9 -6.44 -29.28 -28.07
CA LYS A 9 -5.23 -29.56 -27.27
C LYS A 9 -4.65 -28.33 -26.58
N ARG A 10 -4.80 -27.13 -27.17
CA ARG A 10 -4.38 -25.87 -26.53
C ARG A 10 -5.34 -25.49 -25.41
N VAL A 11 -6.65 -25.64 -25.61
CA VAL A 11 -7.66 -25.40 -24.57
C VAL A 11 -7.40 -26.32 -23.38
N GLU A 12 -7.23 -27.62 -23.60
CA GLU A 12 -6.93 -28.56 -22.52
C GLU A 12 -5.65 -28.20 -21.75
N ARG A 13 -4.56 -27.88 -22.45
CA ARG A 13 -3.31 -27.44 -21.81
C ARG A 13 -3.49 -26.17 -20.99
N LEU A 14 -4.24 -25.19 -21.49
CA LEU A 14 -4.56 -23.97 -20.75
C LEU A 14 -5.36 -24.30 -19.48
N LEU A 15 -6.33 -25.21 -19.55
CA LEU A 15 -7.11 -25.62 -18.39
C LEU A 15 -6.24 -26.30 -17.32
N TYR A 16 -5.35 -27.21 -17.71
CA TYR A 16 -4.46 -27.87 -16.75
C TYR A 16 -3.41 -26.92 -16.16
N THR A 17 -2.79 -26.08 -16.98
CA THR A 17 -1.80 -25.10 -16.50
C THR A 17 -2.41 -24.02 -15.63
N SER A 18 -3.72 -23.79 -15.72
CA SER A 18 -4.45 -22.90 -14.84
C SER A 18 -4.41 -23.32 -13.36
N VAL A 19 -4.15 -24.59 -13.06
CA VAL A 19 -3.94 -25.05 -11.67
C VAL A 19 -2.76 -24.32 -11.02
N ILE A 20 -1.69 -24.06 -11.77
CA ILE A 20 -0.53 -23.29 -11.29
C ILE A 20 -0.95 -21.86 -10.97
N VAL A 21 -1.77 -21.25 -11.83
CA VAL A 21 -2.30 -19.89 -11.62
C VAL A 21 -3.17 -19.80 -10.36
N ILE A 22 -4.00 -20.82 -10.10
CA ILE A 22 -4.80 -20.91 -8.87
C ILE A 22 -3.88 -20.93 -7.65
N VAL A 23 -2.84 -21.78 -7.65
CA VAL A 23 -1.88 -21.85 -6.53
C VAL A 23 -1.18 -20.52 -6.30
N VAL A 24 -0.72 -19.85 -7.37
CA VAL A 24 -0.08 -18.53 -7.28
C VAL A 24 -1.06 -17.48 -6.73
N SER A 25 -2.33 -17.52 -7.14
CA SER A 25 -3.35 -16.58 -6.68
C SER A 25 -3.67 -16.77 -5.18
N LEU A 26 -3.66 -18.02 -4.71
CA LEU A 26 -3.79 -18.35 -3.29
C LEU A 26 -2.56 -17.92 -2.47
N LEU A 27 -1.34 -18.05 -3.04
CA LEU A 27 -0.11 -17.54 -2.42
C LEU A 27 -0.13 -16.02 -2.27
N ILE A 28 -0.59 -15.30 -3.29
CA ILE A 28 -0.79 -13.86 -3.23
C ILE A 28 -1.79 -13.52 -2.12
N PHE A 29 -2.96 -14.17 -2.10
CA PHE A 29 -3.95 -13.93 -1.05
C PHE A 29 -3.40 -14.16 0.36
N SER A 30 -2.65 -15.26 0.57
CA SER A 30 -2.02 -15.51 1.86
C SER A 30 -1.00 -14.43 2.20
N LEU A 31 -0.16 -14.02 1.24
CA LEU A 31 0.83 -12.96 1.43
C LEU A 31 0.15 -11.63 1.82
N SER A 32 -0.89 -11.23 1.09
CA SER A 32 -1.69 -10.03 1.37
C SER A 32 -2.24 -10.04 2.81
N ASN A 33 -2.84 -11.15 3.25
CA ASN A 33 -3.35 -11.27 4.61
C ASN A 33 -2.25 -11.20 5.66
N SER A 34 -1.12 -11.88 5.43
CA SER A 34 0.01 -11.86 6.36
C SER A 34 0.60 -10.47 6.50
N ILE A 35 0.66 -9.70 5.41
CA ILE A 35 1.11 -8.30 5.42
C ILE A 35 0.20 -7.44 6.28
N VAL A 36 -1.13 -7.61 6.15
CA VAL A 36 -2.13 -6.81 6.87
C VAL A 36 -2.24 -7.20 8.35
N ILE A 37 -2.18 -8.49 8.68
CA ILE A 37 -2.30 -8.98 10.07
C ILE A 37 -1.02 -8.68 10.88
N SER A 38 0.11 -8.50 10.22
CA SER A 38 1.39 -8.24 10.88
C SER A 38 1.46 -6.81 11.42
N SER A 39 1.31 -6.68 12.74
CA SER A 39 1.56 -5.43 13.49
C SER A 39 2.98 -4.91 13.31
N ALA A 40 3.95 -5.81 13.04
CA ALA A 40 5.32 -5.45 12.70
C ALA A 40 5.41 -4.68 11.38
N THR A 41 4.55 -4.98 10.41
CA THR A 41 4.52 -4.29 9.11
C THR A 41 3.99 -2.87 9.25
N GLU A 42 2.93 -2.68 10.05
CA GLU A 42 2.38 -1.36 10.34
C GLU A 42 3.39 -0.48 11.08
N LYS A 43 4.06 -1.03 12.10
CA LYS A 43 5.15 -0.35 12.83
C LYS A 43 6.31 0.03 11.93
N TYR A 44 6.79 -0.92 11.11
CA TYR A 44 7.87 -0.70 10.16
C TYR A 44 7.55 0.45 9.21
N LYS A 45 6.34 0.46 8.64
CA LYS A 45 5.90 1.51 7.71
C LYS A 45 5.83 2.88 8.38
N ILE A 46 5.25 2.96 9.58
CA ILE A 46 5.19 4.20 10.36
C ILE A 46 6.60 4.72 10.66
N TYR A 47 7.55 3.85 11.01
CA TYR A 47 8.94 4.27 11.28
C TYR A 47 9.66 4.75 10.02
N GLN A 48 9.44 4.09 8.88
CA GLN A 48 10.02 4.51 7.61
C GLN A 48 9.45 5.86 7.12
N GLU A 49 8.14 6.03 7.19
CA GLU A 49 7.48 7.30 6.82
C GLU A 49 7.91 8.46 7.72
N LEU A 50 8.01 8.23 9.04
CA LEU A 50 8.49 9.23 9.98
C LEU A 50 9.95 9.60 9.70
N ARG A 51 10.80 8.61 9.45
CA ARG A 51 12.22 8.82 9.12
C ARG A 51 12.36 9.72 7.88
N ASP A 52 11.63 9.41 6.80
CA ASP A 52 11.69 10.16 5.55
C ASP A 52 11.12 11.58 5.72
N ALA A 53 10.06 11.75 6.51
CA ALA A 53 9.50 13.05 6.84
C ALA A 53 10.49 13.91 7.65
N ILE A 54 11.15 13.33 8.66
CA ILE A 54 12.18 14.02 9.46
C ILE A 54 13.38 14.37 8.57
N PHE A 55 13.79 13.48 7.67
CA PHE A 55 14.90 13.74 6.75
C PHE A 55 14.60 14.93 5.83
N LYS A 56 13.39 15.01 5.28
CA LYS A 56 12.94 16.11 4.41
C LYS A 56 12.89 17.46 5.14
N GLU A 57 12.49 17.48 6.40
CA GLU A 57 12.36 18.70 7.21
C GLU A 57 13.60 19.01 8.07
N LYS A 58 14.67 18.21 7.96
CA LYS A 58 15.86 18.29 8.82
C LYS A 58 16.48 19.69 8.87
N ASP A 59 16.63 20.33 7.70
CA ASP A 59 17.25 21.66 7.60
C ASP A 59 16.38 22.75 8.23
N ASN A 60 15.06 22.65 8.06
CA ASN A 60 14.09 23.56 8.65
C ASN A 60 14.08 23.44 10.19
N ILE A 61 14.12 22.20 10.71
CA ILE A 61 14.20 21.93 12.15
C ILE A 61 15.51 22.48 12.74
N ALA A 62 16.64 22.25 12.05
CA ALA A 62 17.94 22.78 12.46
C ALA A 62 17.95 24.31 12.49
N ARG A 63 17.34 24.94 11.48
CA ARG A 63 17.23 26.40 11.37
C ARG A 63 16.38 27.01 12.48
N ALA A 64 15.21 26.42 12.78
CA ALA A 64 14.37 26.86 13.89
C ALA A 64 15.11 26.78 15.24
N LYS A 65 15.86 25.70 15.47
CA LYS A 65 16.69 25.53 16.66
C LYS A 65 17.81 26.56 16.76
N GLU A 66 18.45 26.92 15.66
CA GLU A 66 19.49 27.95 15.61
C GLU A 66 18.95 29.33 16.02
N ILE A 67 17.80 29.73 15.45
CA ILE A 67 17.15 31.01 15.76
C ILE A 67 16.77 31.08 17.23
N LEU A 68 16.13 30.03 17.75
CA LEU A 68 15.73 29.98 19.17
C LEU A 68 16.95 29.94 20.11
N SER A 69 18.04 29.28 19.73
CA SER A 69 19.27 29.29 20.52
C SER A 69 19.90 30.69 20.60
N LYS A 70 19.88 31.46 19.51
CA LYS A 70 20.37 32.85 19.50
C LYS A 70 19.51 33.73 20.39
N TYR A 71 18.19 33.60 20.30
CA TYR A 71 17.25 34.34 21.13
C TYR A 71 17.37 33.99 22.62
N ASN A 72 17.48 32.70 22.96
CA ASN A 72 17.66 32.25 24.34
C ASN A 72 18.99 32.74 24.93
N LYS A 73 20.06 32.76 24.13
CA LYS A 73 21.34 33.35 24.56
C LYS A 73 21.19 34.83 24.85
N TYR A 74 20.57 35.58 23.93
CA TYR A 74 20.27 37.00 24.15
C TYR A 74 19.48 37.23 25.45
N LYS A 75 18.46 36.40 25.72
CA LYS A 75 17.64 36.51 26.93
C LYS A 75 18.46 36.23 28.19
N SER A 76 19.32 35.20 28.17
CA SER A 76 20.24 34.88 29.26
C SER A 76 21.22 36.03 29.52
N ASP A 77 21.83 36.58 28.47
CA ASP A 77 22.76 37.70 28.57
C ASP A 77 22.06 38.96 29.15
N GLU A 78 20.80 39.20 28.75
CA GLU A 78 20.00 40.30 29.26
C GLU A 78 19.58 40.12 30.73
N ASP A 79 19.20 38.89 31.12
CA ASP A 79 18.91 38.55 32.52
C ASP A 79 20.15 38.72 33.41
N GLU A 80 21.33 38.32 32.93
CA GLU A 80 22.60 38.56 33.62
C GLU A 80 22.90 40.05 33.79
N ARG A 81 22.72 40.85 32.73
CA ARG A 81 22.90 42.31 32.77
C ARG A 81 21.93 42.97 33.74
N LYS A 82 20.67 42.55 33.73
CA LYS A 82 19.64 43.06 34.65
C LYS A 82 19.98 42.70 36.09
N ASN A 83 20.38 41.46 36.36
CA ASN A 83 20.79 41.02 37.69
C ASN A 83 22.04 41.77 38.19
N ALA A 84 23.03 42.01 37.31
CA ALA A 84 24.21 42.80 37.65
C ALA A 84 23.85 44.26 37.95
N TYR A 85 22.92 44.83 37.19
CA TYR A 85 22.39 46.16 37.42
C TYR A 85 21.64 46.25 38.75
N GLU A 86 20.74 45.31 39.05
CA GLU A 86 19.99 45.28 40.32
C GLU A 86 20.90 45.11 41.53
N LYS A 87 21.95 44.28 41.44
CA LYS A 87 23.01 44.19 42.47
C LYS A 87 23.72 45.52 42.68
N THR A 88 24.06 46.23 41.60
CA THR A 88 24.71 47.53 41.69
C THR A 88 23.76 48.58 42.28
N LYS A 89 22.49 48.61 41.86
CA LYS A 89 21.44 49.49 42.39
C LYS A 89 21.17 49.26 43.88
N ALA A 90 21.21 48.01 44.34
CA ALA A 90 21.10 47.70 45.76
C ALA A 90 22.26 48.31 46.58
N MET A 91 23.48 48.36 46.02
CA MET A 91 24.60 49.08 46.63
C MET A 91 24.35 50.61 46.66
N PHE A 92 23.76 51.18 45.61
CA PHE A 92 23.36 52.60 45.59
C PHE A 92 22.32 52.98 46.64
N ASN A 93 21.39 52.08 46.99
CA ASN A 93 20.44 52.36 48.07
C ASN A 93 21.13 52.47 49.45
N ASN A 94 22.37 51.99 49.58
CA ASN A 94 23.20 52.16 50.77
C ASN A 94 24.08 53.43 50.74
N LYS A 95 23.89 54.29 49.73
CA LYS A 95 24.66 55.52 49.51
C LYS A 95 24.61 56.50 50.69
N GLU A 96 23.51 56.59 51.44
CA GLU A 96 23.47 57.43 52.65
C GLU A 96 24.41 56.91 53.75
N GLU A 97 24.53 55.60 53.93
CA GLU A 97 25.50 55.01 54.87
C GLU A 97 26.93 55.19 54.36
N GLU A 98 27.14 55.04 53.06
CA GLU A 98 28.46 55.20 52.43
C GLU A 98 28.94 56.66 52.48
N GLU A 99 28.05 57.64 52.29
CA GLU A 99 28.32 59.07 52.47
C GLU A 99 28.63 59.41 53.94
N LYS A 100 27.93 58.80 54.90
CA LYS A 100 28.25 58.92 56.34
C LYS A 100 29.63 58.34 56.65
N GLN A 101 29.95 57.16 56.13
CA GLN A 101 31.26 56.53 56.32
C GLN A 101 32.38 57.33 55.63
N ASN A 102 32.15 57.87 54.45
CA ASN A 102 33.11 58.71 53.73
C ASN A 102 33.39 60.03 54.47
N LYS A 103 32.37 60.64 55.11
CA LYS A 103 32.57 61.77 56.03
C LYS A 103 33.44 61.39 57.24
N ILE A 104 33.26 60.19 57.81
CA ILE A 104 34.08 59.70 58.93
C ILE A 104 35.52 59.42 58.47
N ARG A 105 35.70 58.75 57.33
CA ARG A 105 37.03 58.47 56.74
C ARG A 105 37.80 59.74 56.43
N GLY A 106 37.14 60.75 55.85
CA GLY A 106 37.74 62.06 55.61
C GLY A 106 38.21 62.76 56.89
N LYS A 107 37.46 62.65 57.99
CA LYS A 107 37.87 63.17 59.31
C LYS A 107 39.06 62.41 59.91
N LEU A 108 39.22 61.12 59.57
CA LEU A 108 40.29 60.25 60.05
C LEU A 108 41.54 60.25 59.13
N GLY A 109 41.55 61.06 58.06
CA GLY A 109 42.66 61.10 57.08
C GLY A 109 42.76 59.84 56.20
N LEU A 110 41.72 59.01 56.17
CA LEU A 110 41.66 57.80 55.35
C LEU A 110 41.15 58.13 53.94
N PRO A 111 41.61 57.40 52.91
CA PRO A 111 41.14 57.60 51.54
C PRO A 111 39.63 57.36 51.42
N VAL A 112 38.96 58.30 50.74
CA VAL A 112 37.51 58.31 50.54
C VAL A 112 37.15 57.39 49.36
N SER A 113 36.09 56.59 49.48
CA SER A 113 35.62 55.76 48.37
C SER A 113 35.06 56.64 47.25
N THR A 114 35.36 56.31 45.99
CA THR A 114 34.84 57.01 44.81
C THR A 114 33.31 56.98 44.75
N PRO A 115 32.65 58.09 44.37
CA PRO A 115 31.20 58.13 44.30
C PRO A 115 30.66 57.20 43.22
N LEU A 116 29.69 56.38 43.60
CA LEU A 116 28.92 55.56 42.68
C LEU A 116 28.10 56.49 41.75
N VAL A 117 28.21 56.29 40.42
CA VAL A 117 27.50 57.09 39.39
C VAL A 117 26.22 56.37 38.94
N ASP A 118 25.06 56.99 39.16
CA ASP A 118 23.76 56.41 38.80
C ASP A 118 23.64 56.25 37.28
N LYS A 119 23.75 55.02 36.80
CA LYS A 119 23.59 54.68 35.38
C LYS A 119 22.19 54.15 35.17
N LYS A 120 21.36 54.83 34.39
CA LYS A 120 20.02 54.33 34.03
C LYS A 120 20.15 53.02 33.24
N TYR A 121 19.43 51.98 33.65
CA TYR A 121 19.38 50.72 32.90
C TYR A 121 18.74 50.92 31.53
N THR A 122 19.44 50.45 30.49
CA THR A 122 18.94 50.40 29.12
C THR A 122 18.96 48.94 28.65
N PRO A 123 17.77 48.37 28.37
CA PRO A 123 17.68 47.02 27.85
C PRO A 123 18.47 46.86 26.55
N LEU A 124 19.04 45.68 26.31
CA LEU A 124 19.57 45.39 24.97
C LEU A 124 18.38 45.31 23.99
N HIS A 125 18.62 45.59 22.71
CA HIS A 125 17.62 45.40 21.66
C HIS A 125 18.01 44.18 20.83
N TYR A 126 17.09 43.22 20.69
CA TYR A 126 17.28 42.10 19.76
C TYR A 126 16.87 42.53 18.35
N TYR A 127 17.82 43.05 17.58
CA TYR A 127 17.56 43.71 16.28
C TYR A 127 16.90 42.82 15.23
N THR A 128 17.02 41.49 15.32
CA THR A 128 16.44 40.55 14.37
C THR A 128 15.10 39.98 14.81
N TYR A 129 14.52 40.44 15.93
CA TYR A 129 13.32 39.86 16.55
C TYR A 129 12.17 39.59 15.56
N ASP A 130 11.75 40.61 14.82
CA ASP A 130 10.61 40.49 13.90
C ASP A 130 10.92 39.59 12.70
N SER A 131 12.17 39.64 12.21
CA SER A 131 12.63 38.78 11.11
C SER A 131 12.68 37.32 11.54
N ASP A 132 13.24 37.05 12.72
CA ASP A 132 13.38 35.72 13.31
C ASP A 132 12.01 35.10 13.63
N LEU A 133 11.06 35.89 14.14
CA LEU A 133 9.69 35.45 14.40
C LEU A 133 8.93 35.12 13.11
N ASN A 134 9.11 35.94 12.07
CA ASN A 134 8.52 35.67 10.75
C ASN A 134 9.13 34.42 10.10
N GLU A 135 10.44 34.22 10.22
CA GLU A 135 11.13 33.05 9.70
C GLU A 135 10.65 31.78 10.41
N ILE A 136 10.57 31.78 11.74
CA ILE A 136 10.01 30.66 12.51
C ILE A 136 8.57 30.35 12.07
N ASN A 137 7.70 31.35 12.00
CA ASN A 137 6.31 31.15 11.59
C ASN A 137 6.18 30.63 10.15
N THR A 138 7.13 30.98 9.27
CA THR A 138 7.19 30.47 7.90
C THR A 138 7.62 29.00 7.88
N ILE A 139 8.62 28.65 8.70
CA ILE A 139 9.11 27.28 8.84
C ILE A 139 8.03 26.37 9.43
N THR A 140 7.42 26.77 10.55
CA THR A 140 6.45 25.94 11.29
C THR A 140 5.09 25.86 10.60
N GLY A 141 4.75 26.88 9.80
CA GLY A 141 3.57 26.86 8.93
C GLY A 141 3.58 25.73 7.90
N LYS A 142 4.76 25.24 7.49
CA LYS A 142 4.87 24.05 6.61
C LYS A 142 4.46 22.74 7.30
N THR A 143 4.52 22.72 8.63
CA THR A 143 4.16 21.56 9.47
C THR A 143 2.80 21.71 10.14
N SER A 144 1.91 22.55 9.60
CA SER A 144 0.54 22.79 10.11
C SER A 144 0.46 23.29 11.56
N ILE A 145 1.51 23.95 12.05
CA ILE A 145 1.52 24.55 13.40
C ILE A 145 0.98 25.98 13.33
N ASN A 146 0.16 26.37 14.31
CA ASN A 146 -0.36 27.73 14.43
C ASN A 146 0.77 28.74 14.61
N LYS A 147 0.57 29.95 14.09
CA LYS A 147 1.55 31.04 14.22
C LYS A 147 1.79 31.39 15.70
N TYR A 148 3.06 31.50 16.06
CA TYR A 148 3.51 31.99 17.35
C TYR A 148 3.38 33.51 17.42
N VAL A 149 2.90 33.99 18.58
CA VAL A 149 2.72 35.42 18.87
C VAL A 149 4.04 36.09 19.26
N SER A 150 5.03 35.33 19.74
CA SER A 150 6.34 35.82 20.17
C SER A 150 7.42 34.74 20.05
N LEU A 151 8.69 35.13 20.08
CA LEU A 151 9.81 34.18 20.16
C LEU A 151 9.82 33.40 21.49
N ASP A 152 9.29 33.99 22.57
CA ASP A 152 9.08 33.27 23.83
C ASP A 152 8.05 32.15 23.69
N ALA A 153 6.94 32.40 22.97
CA ALA A 153 5.93 31.39 22.69
C ALA A 153 6.43 30.31 21.72
N ALA A 154 7.38 30.67 20.84
CA ALA A 154 8.03 29.75 19.92
C ALA A 154 9.12 28.89 20.55
N ASN A 155 9.41 29.04 21.85
CA ASN A 155 10.42 28.24 22.52
C ASN A 155 10.03 26.75 22.47
N GLY A 156 10.91 25.90 21.93
CA GLY A 156 10.63 24.49 21.65
C GLY A 156 9.86 24.22 20.35
N ALA A 157 9.81 25.17 19.41
CA ALA A 157 9.19 24.97 18.09
C ALA A 157 9.83 23.82 17.30
N ASP A 158 11.13 23.55 17.46
CA ASP A 158 11.82 22.41 16.88
C ASP A 158 11.23 21.07 17.35
N ILE A 159 10.94 20.96 18.65
CA ILE A 159 10.25 19.80 19.24
C ILE A 159 8.79 19.74 18.77
N ALA A 160 8.10 20.88 18.68
CA ALA A 160 6.73 20.94 18.20
C ALA A 160 6.60 20.49 16.74
N MET A 161 7.56 20.84 15.89
CA MET A 161 7.66 20.35 14.51
C MET A 161 7.81 18.83 14.47
N LEU A 162 8.73 18.26 15.26
CA LEU A 162 8.90 16.80 15.31
C LEU A 162 7.64 16.09 15.83
N ARG A 163 6.95 16.64 16.84
CA ARG A 163 5.68 16.10 17.34
C ARG A 163 4.56 16.20 16.30
N SER A 164 4.52 17.27 15.52
CA SER A 164 3.56 17.40 14.40
C SER A 164 3.82 16.32 13.34
N LEU A 165 5.08 16.07 12.99
CA LEU A 165 5.44 14.99 12.07
C LEU A 165 5.02 13.60 12.59
N ILE A 166 5.22 13.31 13.89
CA ILE A 166 4.70 12.08 14.51
C ILE A 166 3.17 12.03 14.41
N GLY A 167 2.49 13.11 14.76
CA GLY A 167 1.03 13.18 14.68
C GLY A 167 0.53 12.84 13.29
N ASN A 168 1.16 13.37 12.25
CA ASN A 168 0.77 13.13 10.87
C ASN A 168 0.93 11.66 10.44
N VAL A 169 1.94 10.94 10.97
CA VAL A 169 2.24 9.56 10.55
C VAL A 169 1.58 8.51 11.46
N ALA A 170 1.50 8.75 12.77
CA ALA A 170 1.12 7.75 13.77
C ALA A 170 -0.27 7.97 14.41
N ILE A 171 -1.08 8.93 13.96
CA ILE A 171 -2.40 9.25 14.55
C ILE A 171 -3.33 8.04 14.69
N LYS A 172 -3.21 7.05 13.79
CA LYS A 172 -4.06 5.86 13.78
C LYS A 172 -3.57 4.73 14.70
N ASN A 173 -2.33 4.79 15.17
CA ASN A 173 -1.73 3.75 16.01
C ASN A 173 -1.21 4.35 17.32
N PHE A 174 -2.06 4.35 18.34
CA PHE A 174 -1.81 5.04 19.62
C PHE A 174 -0.57 4.51 20.36
N ASP A 175 -0.32 3.19 20.29
CA ASP A 175 0.84 2.59 20.94
C ASP A 175 2.15 3.04 20.29
N VAL A 176 2.19 3.08 18.95
CA VAL A 176 3.34 3.57 18.19
C VAL A 176 3.52 5.07 18.36
N TYR A 177 2.43 5.83 18.39
CA TYR A 177 2.44 7.26 18.69
C TYR A 177 3.08 7.56 20.06
N LYS A 178 2.73 6.76 21.09
CA LYS A 178 3.29 6.90 22.43
C LYS A 178 4.79 6.54 22.47
N GLU A 179 5.15 5.44 21.79
CA GLU A 179 6.54 4.99 21.65
C GLU A 179 7.41 6.07 20.97
N LEU A 180 6.96 6.60 19.82
CA LEU A 180 7.68 7.64 19.07
C LEU A 180 7.79 8.96 19.84
N ASN A 181 6.75 9.38 20.56
CA ASN A 181 6.84 10.59 21.39
C ASN A 181 7.86 10.44 22.52
N SER A 182 8.00 9.24 23.09
CA SER A 182 9.02 8.97 24.12
C SER A 182 10.45 9.11 23.60
N ILE A 183 10.68 8.88 22.31
CA ILE A 183 11.98 9.06 21.64
C ILE A 183 12.31 10.56 21.48
N ILE A 184 11.31 11.42 21.29
CA ILE A 184 11.54 12.88 21.18
C ILE A 184 11.84 13.52 22.54
N ASP A 185 11.22 13.02 23.61
CA ASP A 185 11.34 13.60 24.95
C ASP A 185 12.76 13.48 25.55
N THR A 186 13.68 12.71 24.92
CA THR A 186 15.09 12.62 25.34
C THR A 186 15.97 13.81 24.94
N LYS A 187 15.42 14.83 24.26
CA LYS A 187 16.14 16.04 23.76
C LYS A 187 17.28 15.74 22.78
N ASP A 188 17.26 14.59 22.14
CA ASP A 188 18.29 14.19 21.18
C ASP A 188 18.23 15.01 19.88
N SER A 189 19.38 15.20 19.23
CA SER A 189 19.45 15.86 17.92
C SER A 189 18.67 15.08 16.87
N THR A 190 18.13 15.74 15.84
CA THR A 190 17.42 15.12 14.71
C THR A 190 18.17 13.91 14.11
N SER A 191 19.50 13.98 14.02
CA SER A 191 20.33 12.88 13.53
C SER A 191 20.28 11.62 14.41
N LYS A 192 20.22 11.79 15.73
CA LYS A 192 20.09 10.66 16.67
C LYS A 192 18.70 10.06 16.66
N ILE A 193 17.67 10.88 16.45
CA ILE A 193 16.29 10.38 16.27
C ILE A 193 16.24 9.50 15.01
N ILE A 194 16.85 9.93 13.91
CA ILE A 194 16.99 9.11 12.70
C ILE A 194 17.76 7.82 12.98
N GLU A 195 18.85 7.86 13.74
CA GLU A 195 19.64 6.67 14.09
C GLU A 195 18.83 5.66 14.93
N ILE A 196 18.03 6.13 15.89
CA ILE A 196 17.12 5.29 16.68
C ILE A 196 16.05 4.66 15.78
N LEU A 197 15.48 5.43 14.85
CA LEU A 197 14.52 4.93 13.86
C LEU A 197 15.19 3.89 12.95
N ASP A 198 16.38 4.15 12.45
CA ASP A 198 17.15 3.22 11.61
C ASP A 198 17.41 1.90 12.35
N LYS A 199 17.81 1.95 13.63
CA LYS A 199 18.01 0.76 14.45
C LYS A 199 16.71 -0.01 14.66
N ASN A 200 15.60 0.69 14.93
CA ASN A 200 14.29 0.04 15.08
C ASN A 200 13.83 -0.59 13.76
N ILE A 201 14.04 0.08 12.63
CA ILE A 201 13.80 -0.43 11.27
C ILE A 201 14.64 -1.68 11.00
N GLU A 202 15.90 -1.72 11.45
CA GLU A 202 16.78 -2.87 11.30
C GLU A 202 16.32 -4.09 12.10
N VAL A 203 15.69 -3.91 13.26
CA VAL A 203 15.09 -5.03 14.03
C VAL A 203 14.03 -5.76 13.19
N PHE A 204 13.22 -5.01 12.44
CA PHE A 204 12.21 -5.59 11.54
C PHE A 204 12.81 -6.35 10.34
N ARG A 205 14.12 -6.19 10.03
CA ARG A 205 14.74 -6.97 8.96
C ARG A 205 14.81 -8.47 9.26
N GLY A 206 14.78 -8.85 10.53
CA GLY A 206 14.79 -10.24 11.00
C GLY A 206 13.41 -10.83 11.30
N ASP A 207 12.35 -10.04 11.18
CA ASP A 207 10.99 -10.51 11.47
C ASP A 207 10.48 -11.50 10.43
N LYS A 208 9.59 -12.38 10.87
CA LYS A 208 8.99 -13.42 10.04
C LYS A 208 7.49 -13.18 9.88
N LEU A 209 7.00 -13.34 8.66
CA LEU A 209 5.58 -13.40 8.32
C LEU A 209 5.15 -14.85 8.19
N LYS A 210 3.98 -15.22 8.73
CA LYS A 210 3.38 -16.53 8.48
C LYS A 210 2.61 -16.51 7.18
N ILE A 211 3.10 -17.17 6.13
CA ILE A 211 2.40 -17.39 4.86
C ILE A 211 1.99 -18.87 4.85
N PHE A 212 0.68 -19.17 4.77
CA PHE A 212 0.17 -20.55 4.93
C PHE A 212 0.75 -21.30 6.15
N ASP A 213 0.80 -20.64 7.30
CA ASP A 213 1.42 -21.15 8.55
C ASP A 213 2.92 -21.46 8.48
N VAL A 214 3.59 -21.14 7.37
CA VAL A 214 5.05 -21.22 7.23
C VAL A 214 5.68 -19.89 7.60
N GLU A 215 6.55 -19.90 8.61
CA GLU A 215 7.35 -18.73 8.98
C GLU A 215 8.33 -18.37 7.86
N THR A 216 8.06 -17.26 7.18
CA THR A 216 8.84 -16.75 6.06
C THR A 216 9.51 -15.44 6.47
N PRO A 217 10.83 -15.27 6.27
CA PRO A 217 11.49 -14.01 6.60
C PRO A 217 10.89 -12.86 5.79
N LEU A 218 10.68 -11.69 6.42
CA LEU A 218 10.17 -10.48 5.79
C LEU A 218 11.02 -10.06 4.57
N ASN A 219 12.32 -10.31 4.67
CA ASN A 219 13.29 -10.11 3.60
C ASN A 219 13.77 -11.47 3.09
N VAL A 220 13.38 -11.80 1.86
CA VAL A 220 13.83 -13.02 1.21
C VAL A 220 15.23 -12.77 0.64
N PRO A 221 16.26 -13.51 1.09
CA PRO A 221 17.58 -13.40 0.49
C PRO A 221 17.54 -13.98 -0.92
N PHE A 222 18.02 -13.20 -1.88
CA PHE A 222 18.08 -13.56 -3.29
C PHE A 222 19.54 -13.46 -3.74
N SER A 223 20.04 -14.52 -4.38
CA SER A 223 21.40 -14.57 -4.90
C SER A 223 21.34 -14.83 -6.39
N ILE A 224 21.86 -13.89 -7.20
CA ILE A 224 22.19 -14.14 -8.60
C ILE A 224 23.71 -14.05 -8.71
N GLY A 225 24.36 -15.20 -8.92
CA GLY A 225 25.82 -15.29 -8.89
C GLY A 225 26.37 -14.81 -7.53
N ASP A 226 27.33 -13.88 -7.57
CA ASP A 226 27.95 -13.29 -6.38
C ASP A 226 27.15 -12.14 -5.74
N MET A 227 26.09 -11.65 -6.40
CA MET A 227 25.24 -10.60 -5.83
C MET A 227 24.23 -11.22 -4.85
N LYS A 228 24.46 -10.98 -3.56
CA LYS A 228 23.47 -11.22 -2.50
C LYS A 228 22.63 -9.96 -2.33
N SER A 229 21.38 -9.98 -2.78
CA SER A 229 20.40 -8.94 -2.46
C SER A 229 19.33 -9.51 -1.53
N SER A 230 18.59 -8.64 -0.86
CA SER A 230 17.38 -9.04 -0.14
C SER A 230 16.21 -8.27 -0.74
N ILE A 231 15.11 -8.98 -1.01
CA ILE A 231 13.87 -8.36 -1.49
C ILE A 231 12.84 -8.51 -0.39
N SER A 232 12.25 -7.39 0.03
CA SER A 232 11.15 -7.40 0.99
C SER A 232 9.91 -8.03 0.37
N LEU A 233 9.20 -8.85 1.16
CA LEU A 233 7.90 -9.40 0.81
C LEU A 233 6.86 -8.29 0.50
N TYR A 234 7.00 -7.10 1.08
CA TYR A 234 6.17 -5.95 0.72
C TYR A 234 6.42 -5.51 -0.72
N ASN A 235 7.68 -5.45 -1.15
CA ASN A 235 8.00 -5.10 -2.54
C ASN A 235 7.44 -6.17 -3.49
N ILE A 236 7.58 -7.45 -3.16
CA ILE A 236 7.01 -8.55 -3.96
C ILE A 236 5.49 -8.36 -4.11
N GLU A 237 4.80 -8.00 -3.03
CA GLU A 237 3.37 -7.71 -3.05
C GLU A 237 3.03 -6.48 -3.92
N GLN A 238 3.83 -5.41 -3.84
CA GLN A 238 3.59 -4.24 -4.69
C GLN A 238 3.82 -4.53 -6.18
N TRP A 239 4.81 -5.34 -6.51
CA TRP A 239 5.04 -5.80 -7.88
C TRP A 239 3.93 -6.73 -8.36
N SER A 240 3.44 -7.62 -7.49
CA SER A 240 2.35 -8.55 -7.83
C SER A 240 1.05 -7.80 -8.14
N MET A 241 0.74 -6.71 -7.43
CA MET A 241 -0.41 -5.84 -7.72
C MET A 241 -0.37 -5.20 -9.11
N VAL A 242 0.81 -4.99 -9.68
CA VAL A 242 0.96 -4.42 -11.03
C VAL A 242 0.92 -5.52 -12.09
N VAL A 243 1.66 -6.62 -11.87
CA VAL A 243 1.89 -7.67 -12.88
C VAL A 243 0.73 -8.65 -12.96
N MET A 244 0.17 -9.07 -11.81
CA MET A 244 -0.84 -10.14 -11.76
C MET A 244 -2.15 -9.77 -12.47
N PRO A 245 -2.70 -8.55 -12.36
CA PRO A 245 -3.91 -8.20 -13.11
C PRO A 245 -3.72 -8.30 -14.63
N VAL A 246 -2.56 -7.90 -15.15
CA VAL A 246 -2.21 -8.01 -16.58
C VAL A 246 -2.06 -9.47 -16.97
N PHE A 247 -1.34 -10.25 -16.15
CA PHE A 247 -1.17 -11.69 -16.38
C PHE A 247 -2.51 -12.42 -16.44
N LEU A 248 -3.42 -12.17 -15.48
CA LEU A 248 -4.76 -12.78 -15.47
C LEU A 248 -5.58 -12.37 -16.70
N ALA A 249 -5.53 -11.11 -17.12
CA ALA A 249 -6.23 -10.64 -18.32
C ALA A 249 -5.71 -11.32 -19.59
N ILE A 250 -4.41 -11.55 -19.71
CA ILE A 250 -3.82 -12.32 -20.81
C ILE A 250 -4.23 -13.79 -20.72
N TRP A 251 -4.23 -14.37 -19.53
CA TRP A 251 -4.54 -15.78 -19.30
C TRP A 251 -6.00 -16.11 -19.64
N PHE A 252 -6.94 -15.38 -19.04
CA PHE A 252 -8.37 -15.51 -19.33
C PHE A 252 -8.70 -15.11 -20.77
N GLY A 253 -8.05 -14.07 -21.31
CA GLY A 253 -8.15 -13.72 -22.72
C GLY A 253 -7.74 -14.85 -23.65
N SER A 254 -6.68 -15.59 -23.29
CA SER A 254 -6.22 -16.77 -24.05
C SER A 254 -7.25 -17.90 -24.02
N ILE A 255 -7.86 -18.18 -22.87
CA ILE A 255 -8.95 -19.17 -22.75
C ILE A 255 -10.14 -18.75 -23.62
N LEU A 256 -10.59 -17.49 -23.49
CA LEU A 256 -11.71 -16.93 -24.24
C LEU A 256 -11.51 -17.03 -25.76
N ILE A 257 -10.37 -16.54 -26.26
CA ILE A 257 -10.07 -16.50 -27.68
C ILE A 257 -9.94 -17.92 -28.25
N THR A 258 -9.20 -18.79 -27.56
CA THR A 258 -9.00 -20.18 -28.02
C THR A 258 -10.33 -20.92 -28.06
N ARG A 259 -11.16 -20.75 -27.02
CA ARG A 259 -12.49 -21.37 -26.98
C ARG A 259 -13.42 -20.81 -28.04
N ARG A 260 -13.38 -19.50 -28.31
CA ARG A 260 -14.18 -18.88 -29.38
C ARG A 260 -13.85 -19.48 -30.76
N PHE A 261 -12.57 -19.61 -31.08
CA PHE A 261 -12.12 -20.18 -32.35
C PHE A 261 -12.49 -21.65 -32.48
N GLU A 262 -12.27 -22.43 -31.41
CA GLU A 262 -12.68 -23.83 -31.38
C GLU A 262 -14.19 -23.97 -31.64
N THR A 263 -15.01 -23.25 -30.88
CA THR A 263 -16.48 -23.26 -31.03
C THR A 263 -16.92 -22.86 -32.43
N HIS A 264 -16.33 -21.80 -33.00
CA HIS A 264 -16.63 -21.37 -34.36
C HIS A 264 -16.30 -22.47 -35.40
N LEU A 265 -15.16 -23.15 -35.26
CA LEU A 265 -14.79 -24.24 -36.18
C LEU A 265 -15.68 -25.49 -36.02
N ILE A 266 -16.09 -25.80 -34.79
CA ILE A 266 -17.01 -26.92 -34.51
C ILE A 266 -18.39 -26.63 -35.10
N LEU A 267 -18.96 -25.46 -34.83
CA LEU A 267 -20.35 -25.13 -35.16
C LEU A 267 -20.54 -24.67 -36.61
N GLU A 268 -19.65 -23.83 -37.15
CA GLU A 268 -19.83 -23.23 -38.47
C GLU A 268 -19.16 -24.03 -39.58
N LYS A 269 -17.98 -24.60 -39.31
CA LYS A 269 -17.28 -25.45 -40.29
C LYS A 269 -17.63 -26.94 -40.17
N ARG A 270 -18.57 -27.28 -39.28
CA ARG A 270 -19.05 -28.66 -39.02
C ARG A 270 -17.91 -29.66 -38.75
N GLY A 271 -16.80 -29.20 -38.19
CA GLY A 271 -15.58 -29.99 -37.96
C GLY A 271 -15.64 -30.88 -36.72
N VAL A 272 -16.85 -31.30 -36.31
CA VAL A 272 -17.12 -31.96 -35.02
C VAL A 272 -16.23 -33.18 -34.84
N MET A 273 -16.19 -34.10 -35.82
CA MET A 273 -15.39 -35.34 -35.78
C MET A 273 -13.87 -35.15 -35.63
N ASN A 274 -13.35 -33.96 -35.95
CA ASN A 274 -11.93 -33.64 -35.84
C ASN A 274 -11.59 -32.86 -34.57
N SER A 275 -12.57 -32.64 -33.69
CA SER A 275 -12.36 -31.94 -32.44
C SER A 275 -11.71 -32.85 -31.41
N TYR A 276 -10.75 -32.29 -30.67
CA TYR A 276 -10.06 -33.04 -29.62
C TYR A 276 -11.00 -33.22 -28.41
N PRO A 277 -11.08 -34.43 -27.83
CA PRO A 277 -11.90 -34.66 -26.65
C PRO A 277 -11.22 -34.05 -25.42
N HIS A 278 -11.89 -33.09 -24.76
CA HIS A 278 -11.44 -32.53 -23.50
C HIS A 278 -12.63 -32.10 -22.62
N VAL A 279 -12.35 -31.63 -21.40
CA VAL A 279 -13.35 -31.35 -20.35
C VAL A 279 -14.49 -30.41 -20.80
N LEU A 280 -14.24 -29.49 -21.75
CA LEU A 280 -15.26 -28.56 -22.28
C LEU A 280 -15.84 -29.01 -23.64
N ASN A 281 -15.29 -30.06 -24.22
CA ASN A 281 -15.68 -30.59 -25.50
C ASN A 281 -16.16 -32.04 -25.34
N ILE A 282 -17.20 -32.20 -24.51
CA ILE A 282 -17.93 -33.46 -24.31
C ILE A 282 -18.93 -33.65 -25.45
N PHE A 283 -18.48 -33.53 -26.71
CA PHE A 283 -19.26 -34.11 -27.78
C PHE A 283 -19.02 -35.61 -27.73
N SER A 284 -20.09 -36.35 -27.48
CA SER A 284 -20.15 -37.79 -27.73
C SER A 284 -20.00 -38.02 -29.24
N ILE A 285 -18.79 -37.92 -29.75
CA ILE A 285 -18.44 -38.36 -31.10
C ILE A 285 -18.03 -39.81 -30.96
N LEU A 286 -19.00 -40.63 -30.60
CA LEU A 286 -18.91 -42.04 -30.89
C LEU A 286 -19.41 -42.17 -32.33
N ASP A 287 -18.50 -42.56 -33.22
CA ASP A 287 -18.84 -43.11 -34.53
C ASP A 287 -20.02 -44.09 -34.36
N GLU A 288 -20.97 -44.16 -35.31
CA GLU A 288 -22.21 -44.94 -35.15
C GLU A 288 -21.92 -46.36 -34.64
N LYS A 289 -20.80 -46.95 -35.07
CA LYS A 289 -20.30 -48.27 -34.65
C LYS A 289 -20.06 -48.45 -33.15
N HIS A 290 -19.79 -47.36 -32.42
CA HIS A 290 -19.47 -47.38 -30.98
C HIS A 290 -20.60 -46.81 -30.12
N GLN A 291 -21.72 -46.39 -30.72
CA GLN A 291 -22.89 -45.95 -29.99
C GLN A 291 -23.69 -47.15 -29.48
N SER A 292 -24.18 -47.08 -28.24
CA SER A 292 -25.12 -48.09 -27.74
C SER A 292 -26.40 -48.10 -28.58
N GLN A 293 -27.00 -49.28 -28.77
CA GLN A 293 -28.30 -49.41 -29.47
C GLN A 293 -29.39 -48.49 -28.91
N LYS A 294 -29.34 -48.18 -27.60
CA LYS A 294 -30.28 -47.26 -26.95
C LYS A 294 -30.11 -45.82 -27.45
N VAL A 295 -28.87 -45.36 -27.60
CA VAL A 295 -28.53 -44.02 -28.08
C VAL A 295 -28.86 -43.88 -29.57
N GLN A 296 -28.53 -44.89 -30.39
CA GLN A 296 -28.90 -44.91 -31.81
C GLN A 296 -30.42 -44.83 -32.01
N LYS A 297 -31.21 -45.58 -31.22
CA LYS A 297 -32.67 -45.52 -31.26
C LYS A 297 -33.22 -44.15 -30.84
N LEU A 298 -32.64 -43.53 -29.81
CA LEU A 298 -33.03 -42.19 -29.36
C LEU A 298 -32.77 -41.13 -30.45
N ILE A 299 -31.59 -41.17 -31.09
CA ILE A 299 -31.23 -40.28 -32.19
C ILE A 299 -32.16 -40.51 -33.38
N GLY A 300 -32.36 -41.77 -33.80
CA GLY A 300 -33.27 -42.11 -34.89
C GLY A 300 -34.71 -41.65 -34.64
N ALA A 301 -35.25 -41.86 -33.43
CA ALA A 301 -36.57 -41.39 -33.05
C ALA A 301 -36.68 -39.86 -33.05
N SER A 302 -35.63 -39.16 -32.61
CA SER A 302 -35.58 -37.70 -32.66
C SER A 302 -35.54 -37.13 -34.09
N LEU A 303 -34.83 -37.79 -35.02
CA LEU A 303 -34.80 -37.42 -36.44
C LEU A 303 -36.15 -37.63 -37.12
N LEU A 304 -36.95 -38.56 -36.61
CA LEU A 304 -38.33 -38.82 -37.06
C LEU A 304 -39.37 -37.90 -36.39
N GLY A 305 -38.94 -36.96 -35.53
CA GLY A 305 -39.82 -35.97 -34.91
C GLY A 305 -40.48 -36.38 -33.60
N ASP A 306 -40.03 -37.44 -32.91
CA ASP A 306 -40.59 -37.83 -31.61
C ASP A 306 -40.33 -36.77 -30.52
N GLU A 307 -41.39 -36.11 -30.06
CA GLU A 307 -41.30 -35.03 -29.05
C GLU A 307 -40.63 -35.47 -27.74
N LYS A 308 -40.85 -36.73 -27.32
CA LYS A 308 -40.29 -37.24 -26.06
C LYS A 308 -38.78 -37.39 -26.17
N SER A 309 -38.30 -38.01 -27.26
CA SER A 309 -36.87 -38.15 -27.56
C SER A 309 -36.20 -36.79 -27.77
N ILE A 310 -36.89 -35.83 -28.42
CA ILE A 310 -36.38 -34.46 -28.61
C ILE A 310 -36.22 -33.75 -27.26
N LYS A 311 -37.20 -33.84 -26.36
CA LYS A 311 -37.12 -33.26 -25.00
C LYS A 311 -35.99 -33.89 -24.18
N GLU A 312 -35.79 -35.20 -24.30
CA GLU A 312 -34.72 -35.93 -23.61
C GLU A 312 -33.34 -35.48 -24.09
N ILE A 313 -33.10 -35.38 -25.40
CA ILE A 313 -31.85 -34.87 -25.98
C ILE A 313 -31.61 -33.40 -25.57
N LYS A 314 -32.66 -32.56 -25.58
CA LYS A 314 -32.58 -31.17 -25.11
C LYS A 314 -32.13 -31.08 -23.65
N SER A 315 -32.71 -31.90 -22.78
CA SER A 315 -32.34 -31.99 -21.36
C SER A 315 -30.85 -32.33 -21.19
N TYR A 316 -30.33 -33.32 -21.93
CA TYR A 316 -28.91 -33.69 -21.87
C TYR A 316 -27.99 -32.55 -22.28
N GLY A 317 -28.33 -31.81 -23.34
CA GLY A 317 -27.51 -30.67 -23.76
C GLY A 317 -27.55 -29.50 -22.77
N TYR A 318 -28.68 -29.25 -22.09
CA TYR A 318 -28.74 -28.26 -20.99
C TYR A 318 -27.86 -28.66 -19.80
N ILE A 319 -27.86 -29.95 -19.43
CA ILE A 319 -27.01 -30.46 -18.35
C ILE A 319 -25.54 -30.31 -18.72
N ALA A 320 -25.14 -30.72 -19.94
CA ALA A 320 -23.77 -30.59 -20.41
C ALA A 320 -23.32 -29.12 -20.52
N PHE A 321 -24.19 -28.23 -20.96
CA PHE A 321 -23.94 -26.79 -20.94
C PHE A 321 -23.70 -26.26 -19.53
N SER A 322 -24.58 -26.60 -18.58
CA SER A 322 -24.49 -26.15 -17.19
C SER A 322 -23.20 -26.63 -16.54
N LEU A 323 -22.82 -27.89 -16.79
CA LEU A 323 -21.58 -28.47 -16.26
C LEU A 323 -20.33 -27.76 -16.80
N ARG A 324 -20.28 -27.47 -18.11
CA ARG A 324 -19.16 -26.74 -18.73
C ARG A 324 -19.01 -25.32 -18.19
N ILE A 325 -20.13 -24.60 -18.07
CA ILE A 325 -20.14 -23.25 -17.50
C ILE A 325 -19.70 -23.27 -16.05
N LEU A 326 -20.19 -24.21 -15.23
CA LEU A 326 -19.79 -24.29 -13.82
C LEU A 326 -18.29 -24.55 -13.67
N ILE A 327 -17.70 -25.41 -14.51
CA ILE A 327 -16.25 -25.63 -14.52
C ILE A 327 -15.51 -24.33 -14.87
N LEU A 328 -15.93 -23.64 -15.93
CA LEU A 328 -15.31 -22.39 -16.36
C LEU A 328 -15.43 -21.29 -15.31
N ILE A 329 -16.63 -21.05 -14.78
CA ILE A 329 -16.87 -20.07 -13.72
C ILE A 329 -16.06 -20.43 -12.47
N GLY A 330 -16.09 -21.69 -12.03
CA GLY A 330 -15.34 -22.15 -10.86
C GLY A 330 -13.84 -21.91 -11.02
N MET A 331 -13.28 -22.20 -12.18
CA MET A 331 -11.87 -21.92 -12.48
C MET A 331 -11.56 -20.42 -12.47
N PHE A 332 -12.40 -19.59 -13.09
CA PHE A 332 -12.24 -18.14 -13.11
C PHE A 332 -12.30 -17.54 -11.70
N ILE A 333 -13.23 -18.01 -10.86
CA ILE A 333 -13.33 -17.59 -9.46
C ILE A 333 -12.07 -17.99 -8.69
N LEU A 334 -11.62 -19.24 -8.81
CA LEU A 334 -10.44 -19.72 -8.09
C LEU A 334 -9.13 -19.02 -8.51
N MET A 335 -9.02 -18.58 -9.76
CA MET A 335 -7.86 -17.80 -10.23
C MET A 335 -7.97 -16.31 -9.88
N GLY A 336 -9.12 -15.68 -10.14
CA GLY A 336 -9.26 -14.24 -9.99
C GLY A 336 -9.53 -13.80 -8.56
N MET A 337 -10.49 -14.44 -7.88
CA MET A 337 -11.03 -13.94 -6.61
C MET A 337 -9.98 -13.87 -5.50
N PRO A 338 -9.12 -14.89 -5.26
CA PRO A 338 -8.10 -14.80 -4.21
C PRO A 338 -7.11 -13.65 -4.44
N ALA A 339 -6.60 -13.50 -5.66
CA ALA A 339 -5.62 -12.47 -5.99
C ALA A 339 -6.21 -11.06 -5.83
N TYR A 340 -7.37 -10.80 -6.44
CA TYR A 340 -8.02 -9.50 -6.33
C TYR A 340 -8.44 -9.16 -4.91
N TYR A 341 -9.00 -10.12 -4.19
CA TYR A 341 -9.41 -9.91 -2.80
C TYR A 341 -8.21 -9.61 -1.90
N GLY A 342 -7.09 -10.33 -2.06
CA GLY A 342 -5.84 -10.04 -1.37
C GLY A 342 -5.36 -8.61 -1.63
N PHE A 343 -5.32 -8.19 -2.90
CA PHE A 343 -4.91 -6.84 -3.27
C PHE A 343 -5.82 -5.76 -2.67
N TYR A 344 -7.14 -5.95 -2.70
CA TYR A 344 -8.06 -4.98 -2.11
C TYR A 344 -7.88 -4.87 -0.59
N ILE A 345 -7.63 -5.97 0.12
CA ILE A 345 -7.36 -5.92 1.56
C ILE A 345 -6.12 -5.06 1.85
N VAL A 346 -5.04 -5.23 1.09
CA VAL A 346 -3.81 -4.44 1.31
C VAL A 346 -4.04 -2.98 0.95
N ILE A 347 -4.67 -2.69 -0.19
CA ILE A 347 -4.92 -1.32 -0.67
C ILE A 347 -5.83 -0.55 0.29
N LEU A 348 -6.87 -1.18 0.83
CA LEU A 348 -7.84 -0.53 1.72
C LEU A 348 -7.30 -0.34 3.14
N ASN A 349 -6.33 -1.17 3.57
CA ASN A 349 -5.67 -1.03 4.87
C ASN A 349 -4.41 -0.14 4.81
N ASP A 350 -3.92 0.19 3.62
CA ASP A 350 -2.77 1.06 3.45
C ASP A 350 -3.19 2.54 3.59
N SER A 351 -2.62 3.22 4.60
CA SER A 351 -2.93 4.60 5.00
C SER A 351 -2.28 5.69 4.13
N GLY A 352 -1.45 5.32 3.14
CA GLY A 352 -0.75 6.24 2.26
C GLY A 352 -1.61 6.68 1.07
N GLY A 353 -1.68 7.98 0.79
CA GLY A 353 -2.51 8.55 -0.28
C GLY A 353 -2.21 8.08 -1.71
N ASP A 354 -1.11 7.35 -1.93
CA ASP A 354 -0.66 6.84 -3.25
C ASP A 354 -1.44 5.60 -3.73
N ASN A 355 -2.44 5.15 -2.97
CA ASN A 355 -3.20 3.93 -3.28
C ASN A 355 -4.25 4.08 -4.39
N ILE A 356 -4.61 5.30 -4.80
CA ILE A 356 -5.66 5.52 -5.82
C ILE A 356 -5.26 4.94 -7.18
N LEU A 357 -4.00 5.12 -7.59
CA LEU A 357 -3.49 4.59 -8.86
C LEU A 357 -3.49 3.05 -8.86
N ARG A 358 -3.02 2.44 -7.77
CA ARG A 358 -3.03 0.97 -7.60
C ARG A 358 -4.44 0.43 -7.56
N PHE A 359 -5.34 1.08 -6.82
CA PHE A 359 -6.76 0.73 -6.78
C PHE A 359 -7.36 0.74 -8.19
N THR A 360 -7.16 1.82 -8.94
CA THR A 360 -7.69 1.96 -10.30
C THR A 360 -7.13 0.88 -11.23
N TRP A 361 -5.83 0.58 -11.14
CA TRP A 361 -5.19 -0.47 -11.94
C TRP A 361 -5.75 -1.87 -11.65
N VAL A 362 -5.85 -2.23 -10.37
CA VAL A 362 -6.39 -3.53 -9.93
C VAL A 362 -7.86 -3.66 -10.33
N THR A 363 -8.66 -2.59 -10.16
CA THR A 363 -10.06 -2.56 -10.57
C THR A 363 -10.22 -2.67 -12.08
N LEU A 364 -9.39 -2.00 -12.88
CA LEU A 364 -9.41 -2.12 -14.34
C LEU A 364 -9.19 -3.58 -14.76
N GLY A 365 -8.18 -4.24 -14.19
CA GLY A 365 -7.91 -5.66 -14.47
C GLY A 365 -9.09 -6.57 -14.07
N ALA A 366 -9.69 -6.34 -12.91
CA ALA A 366 -10.86 -7.11 -12.46
C ALA A 366 -12.06 -6.94 -13.41
N VAL A 367 -12.31 -5.71 -13.88
CA VAL A 367 -13.39 -5.42 -14.84
C VAL A 367 -13.14 -6.12 -16.19
N ILE A 368 -11.90 -6.08 -16.71
CA ILE A 368 -11.54 -6.79 -17.94
C ILE A 368 -11.81 -8.29 -17.79
N ASN A 369 -11.42 -8.88 -16.66
CA ASN A 369 -11.61 -10.31 -16.40
C ASN A 369 -13.09 -10.69 -16.26
N MET A 370 -13.91 -9.81 -15.68
CA MET A 370 -15.38 -9.98 -15.65
C MET A 370 -15.99 -9.95 -17.05
N ILE A 371 -15.55 -9.03 -17.91
CA ILE A 371 -15.99 -8.99 -19.33
C ILE A 371 -15.59 -10.30 -20.04
N GLN A 372 -14.38 -10.80 -19.80
CA GLN A 372 -13.90 -12.05 -20.38
C GLN A 372 -14.71 -13.26 -19.90
N LEU A 373 -15.07 -13.32 -18.60
CA LEU A 373 -15.94 -14.36 -18.06
C LEU A 373 -17.31 -14.37 -18.74
N VAL A 374 -17.95 -13.21 -18.87
CA VAL A 374 -19.22 -13.06 -19.59
C VAL A 374 -19.08 -13.50 -21.05
N GLY A 375 -17.97 -13.14 -21.70
CA GLY A 375 -17.67 -13.57 -23.06
C GLY A 375 -17.55 -15.09 -23.22
N VAL A 376 -16.96 -15.78 -22.24
CA VAL A 376 -16.85 -17.25 -22.23
C VAL A 376 -18.25 -17.88 -22.11
N VAL A 377 -19.08 -17.35 -21.22
CA VAL A 377 -20.47 -17.79 -21.05
C VAL A 377 -21.29 -17.61 -22.34
N ASP A 378 -21.13 -16.47 -23.03
CA ASP A 378 -21.78 -16.23 -24.33
C ASP A 378 -21.37 -17.26 -25.38
N ILE A 379 -20.08 -17.61 -25.46
CA ILE A 379 -19.59 -18.62 -26.41
C ILE A 379 -20.21 -20.00 -26.12
N GLU A 380 -20.28 -20.42 -24.86
CA GLU A 380 -20.92 -21.68 -24.48
C GLU A 380 -22.43 -21.66 -24.80
N SER A 381 -23.10 -20.51 -24.65
CA SER A 381 -24.53 -20.36 -24.95
C SER A 381 -24.82 -20.57 -26.43
N ARG A 382 -23.91 -20.13 -27.31
CA ARG A 382 -23.99 -20.36 -28.76
C ARG A 382 -23.84 -21.84 -29.14
N ILE A 383 -23.06 -22.62 -28.37
CA ILE A 383 -22.99 -24.07 -28.57
C ILE A 383 -24.36 -24.68 -28.29
N MET A 384 -24.94 -24.33 -27.15
CA MET A 384 -26.25 -24.81 -26.72
C MET A 384 -27.30 -24.60 -27.82
N SER A 385 -27.43 -23.39 -28.36
CA SER A 385 -28.45 -23.10 -29.38
C SER A 385 -28.27 -23.88 -30.69
N LYS A 386 -27.04 -24.21 -31.08
CA LYS A 386 -26.73 -24.91 -32.35
C LYS A 386 -26.70 -26.44 -32.24
N THR A 387 -26.44 -27.00 -31.06
CA THR A 387 -26.53 -28.47 -30.83
C THR A 387 -27.94 -29.04 -30.98
N PHE A 388 -28.96 -28.19 -31.04
CA PHE A 388 -30.36 -28.61 -31.06
C PHE A 388 -31.09 -28.39 -32.39
N ILE A 389 -30.39 -27.93 -33.44
CA ILE A 389 -30.97 -27.84 -34.79
C ILE A 389 -30.53 -29.09 -35.58
N LEU A 390 -31.13 -30.23 -35.23
CA LEU A 390 -31.31 -31.34 -36.17
C LEU A 390 -32.65 -31.09 -36.87
N ASN A 391 -32.70 -30.09 -37.75
CA ASN A 391 -33.88 -29.89 -38.59
C ASN A 391 -33.85 -30.93 -39.72
N GLY A 392 -34.54 -32.05 -39.48
CA GLY A 392 -35.28 -32.71 -40.53
C GLY A 392 -36.49 -31.85 -40.86
N GLY A 393 -36.44 -31.15 -41.99
CA GLY A 393 -37.57 -30.42 -42.58
C GLY A 393 -37.96 -29.13 -41.86
N GLU A 394 -37.77 -27.99 -42.54
CA GLU A 394 -38.45 -26.71 -42.26
C GLU A 394 -38.05 -25.96 -40.97
N ASN A 395 -37.09 -25.02 -41.10
CA ASN A 395 -37.34 -23.58 -40.96
C ASN A 395 -36.04 -22.78 -40.83
N GLU A 396 -35.89 -21.89 -41.82
CA GLU A 396 -35.14 -20.64 -41.97
C GLU A 396 -33.70 -20.44 -41.48
N ILE A 397 -32.96 -19.86 -42.42
CA ILE A 397 -31.61 -19.32 -42.40
C ILE A 397 -31.56 -18.07 -41.51
N ILE A 398 -30.63 -18.03 -40.55
CA ILE A 398 -29.72 -16.89 -40.30
C ILE A 398 -28.34 -17.43 -39.93
#